data_AF-A0A673XMX5-F1
#
_entry.id   AF-A0A673XMX5-F1
#
_cell.length_a   1.000
_cell.length_b   1.000
_cell.length_c   1.000
_cell.angle_alpha   90.00
_cell.angle_beta   90.00
_cell.angle_gamma   90.00
#
_symmetry.space_group_name_H-M   'P 1'
#
loop_
_entity.id
_entity.type
_entity.pdbx_description
1 polymer ?
#
loop_
_entity_poly.entity_id
_entity_poly.type
_entity_poly.pdbx_seq_one_letter_code
_entity_poly.pdbx_strand_id
1 'polypeptide(L)'
;MKIRFAFPSRLQKRIISFLSLLLVICAFLWPFLKFTVKYSITIATYGSTAGYNDVELLHRYNIDCNAIYDMEPAELGKSLVIRKQVVVEEQDKSLVNLTSNCPRYLRSRGYGAVQVSEEEQAFPLAYSLVVHKSASMVEKILRAVYTPNNIYCIHYDLKSSELFRESMEGLARCLPNVFIASKLEAVTYASISRLNADLNCLSDLIGSKVKWRYVINLCGQDFPLRSNIELVADLKKLRGGNMMETSRPSEFKKQRFSFHHELQKASFEYHQLPVKTNKAKGPPPHGIQMFIGSAYFVLSREFVTYMNTSALARDFLVWSNDTYSPDEHFWATLTRVPGVPGEVSRAQADITDLMSKTRLVKWNYLEGPLYPSCTGKHVRSVCIYGAGELRWLLNYGSWFANKVDDKVDPVLIQCLEDILQEKQRLLVKAMKSQQKIPSSVLAVDVILQ
;
A
#
# COMPACT_ATOMS: atom_id res chain seq x y z
N MET A 1 -89.03 6.13 30.61
CA MET A 1 -87.80 5.33 30.65
C MET A 1 -86.70 6.09 29.92
N LYS A 2 -85.85 6.86 30.63
CA LYS A 2 -84.76 7.66 30.04
C LYS A 2 -83.46 6.84 30.07
N ILE A 3 -82.94 6.45 28.90
CA ILE A 3 -81.58 5.91 28.75
C ILE A 3 -80.63 7.11 28.66
N ARG A 4 -79.70 7.22 29.62
CA ARG A 4 -78.61 8.21 29.58
C ARG A 4 -77.48 7.69 28.69
N PHE A 5 -77.14 8.41 27.62
CA PHE A 5 -75.88 8.23 26.91
C PHE A 5 -74.77 8.98 27.66
N ALA A 6 -73.74 8.26 28.11
CA ALA A 6 -72.55 8.84 28.71
C ALA A 6 -71.58 9.31 27.61
N PHE A 7 -71.18 10.58 27.66
CA PHE A 7 -70.14 11.12 26.78
C PHE A 7 -68.75 10.69 27.26
N PRO A 8 -67.83 10.28 26.36
CA PRO A 8 -66.50 9.84 26.74
C PRO A 8 -65.64 10.99 27.29
N SER A 9 -64.88 10.68 28.35
CA SER A 9 -64.01 11.64 29.04
C SER A 9 -62.84 12.13 28.17
N ARG A 10 -62.22 13.26 28.52
CA ARG A 10 -61.07 13.85 27.78
C ARG A 10 -59.91 12.86 27.56
N LEU A 11 -59.74 11.87 28.43
CA LEU A 11 -58.73 10.82 28.31
C LEU A 11 -59.07 9.80 27.22
N GLN A 12 -60.33 9.40 27.12
CA GLN A 12 -60.82 8.50 26.05
C GLN A 12 -60.66 9.11 24.66
N LYS A 13 -60.93 10.42 24.51
CA LYS A 13 -60.73 11.13 23.23
C LYS A 13 -59.27 11.19 22.81
N ARG A 14 -58.33 11.32 23.76
CA ARG A 14 -56.89 11.29 23.48
C ARG A 14 -56.41 9.89 23.08
N ILE A 15 -56.91 8.84 23.74
CA ILE A 15 -56.59 7.45 23.39
C ILE A 15 -57.11 7.09 22.00
N ILE A 16 -58.35 7.50 21.67
CA ILE A 16 -58.93 7.28 20.33
C ILE A 16 -58.13 8.02 19.26
N SER A 17 -57.69 9.26 19.53
CA SER A 17 -56.83 10.04 18.63
C SER A 17 -55.44 9.41 18.43
N PHE A 18 -54.87 8.81 19.47
CA PHE A 18 -53.58 8.13 19.38
C PHE A 18 -53.68 6.81 18.61
N LEU A 19 -54.76 6.05 18.82
CA LEU A 19 -55.02 4.80 18.11
C LEU A 19 -55.33 5.04 16.63
N SER A 20 -56.05 6.11 16.29
CA SER A 20 -56.28 6.48 14.89
C SER A 20 -55.00 6.93 14.19
N LEU A 21 -54.11 7.66 14.88
CA LEU A 21 -52.79 8.03 14.33
C LEU A 21 -51.90 6.80 14.11
N LEU A 22 -51.92 5.84 15.04
CA LEU A 22 -51.15 4.59 14.90
C LEU A 22 -51.64 3.75 13.71
N LEU A 23 -52.96 3.65 13.52
CA LEU A 23 -53.57 2.94 12.39
C LEU A 23 -53.19 3.57 11.05
N VAL A 24 -53.13 4.90 10.99
CA VAL A 24 -52.68 5.63 9.79
C VAL A 24 -51.19 5.36 9.51
N ILE A 25 -50.33 5.39 10.52
CA ILE A 25 -48.89 5.08 10.37
C ILE A 25 -48.70 3.62 9.91
N CYS A 26 -49.43 2.66 10.47
CA CYS A 26 -49.38 1.25 10.04
C CYS A 26 -49.87 1.08 8.60
N ALA A 27 -50.90 1.82 8.17
CA ALA A 27 -51.38 1.79 6.79
C ALA A 27 -50.36 2.32 5.77
N PHE A 28 -49.51 3.27 6.16
CA PHE A 28 -48.43 3.80 5.31
C PHE A 28 -47.14 2.96 5.34
N LEU A 29 -46.83 2.27 6.44
CA LEU A 29 -45.65 1.39 6.54
C LEU A 29 -45.85 0.03 5.85
N TRP A 30 -47.08 -0.49 5.81
CA TRP A 30 -47.39 -1.77 5.18
C TRP A 30 -47.06 -1.86 3.66
N PRO A 31 -47.37 -0.86 2.81
CA PRO A 31 -46.95 -0.86 1.41
C PRO A 31 -45.44 -0.71 1.26
N PHE A 32 -44.75 0.01 2.16
CA PHE A 32 -43.28 0.10 2.18
C PHE A 32 -42.62 -1.24 2.48
N LEU A 33 -43.15 -2.00 3.46
CA LEU A 33 -42.66 -3.33 3.80
C LEU A 33 -42.90 -4.35 2.68
N LYS A 34 -44.05 -4.27 1.99
CA LYS A 34 -44.31 -5.09 0.80
C LYS A 34 -43.42 -4.70 -0.37
N PHE A 35 -43.09 -3.42 -0.53
CA PHE A 35 -42.20 -2.94 -1.59
C PHE A 35 -40.76 -3.39 -1.35
N THR A 36 -40.25 -3.30 -0.11
CA THR A 36 -38.90 -3.81 0.23
C THR A 36 -38.80 -5.33 0.11
N VAL A 37 -39.80 -6.09 0.58
CA VAL A 37 -39.80 -7.56 0.45
C VAL A 37 -39.91 -7.99 -1.01
N LYS A 38 -40.74 -7.34 -1.83
CA LYS A 38 -40.84 -7.64 -3.27
C LYS A 38 -39.56 -7.27 -4.01
N TYR A 39 -38.90 -6.17 -3.65
CA TYR A 39 -37.60 -5.78 -4.22
C TYR A 39 -36.48 -6.77 -3.82
N SER A 40 -36.46 -7.24 -2.57
CA SER A 40 -35.52 -8.27 -2.11
C SER A 40 -35.74 -9.61 -2.81
N ILE A 41 -36.99 -10.01 -3.09
CA ILE A 41 -37.31 -11.26 -3.80
C ILE A 41 -36.99 -11.15 -5.31
N THR A 42 -37.10 -9.95 -5.90
CA THR A 42 -36.82 -9.76 -7.34
C THR A 42 -35.32 -9.68 -7.66
N ILE A 43 -34.45 -9.44 -6.66
CA ILE A 43 -32.98 -9.44 -6.83
C ILE A 43 -32.39 -10.86 -6.70
N ALA A 44 -33.15 -11.86 -6.26
CA ALA A 44 -32.65 -13.20 -5.96
C ALA A 44 -32.60 -14.19 -7.14
N THR A 45 -32.97 -13.80 -8.37
CA THR A 45 -32.96 -14.73 -9.52
C THR A 45 -32.45 -14.09 -10.81
N TYR A 46 -31.26 -13.49 -10.75
CA TYR A 46 -30.41 -13.30 -11.94
C TYR A 46 -29.10 -14.08 -11.76
N GLY A 47 -29.24 -15.36 -11.42
CA GLY A 47 -28.17 -16.33 -11.56
C GLY A 47 -27.99 -16.62 -13.06
N SER A 48 -27.14 -15.84 -13.72
CA SER A 48 -26.69 -16.16 -15.07
C SER A 48 -25.93 -17.49 -15.00
N THR A 49 -26.48 -18.49 -15.68
CA THR A 49 -25.83 -19.78 -15.94
C THR A 49 -24.64 -19.55 -16.87
N ALA A 50 -23.51 -19.12 -16.32
CA ALA A 50 -22.25 -19.05 -17.04
C ALA A 50 -21.61 -20.45 -17.05
N GLY A 51 -21.55 -21.05 -18.23
CA GLY A 51 -20.84 -22.30 -18.46
C GLY A 51 -19.39 -22.22 -18.02
N TYR A 52 -18.96 -23.26 -17.31
CA TYR A 52 -17.62 -23.44 -16.76
C TYR A 52 -16.61 -23.68 -17.90
N ASN A 53 -16.08 -22.59 -18.47
CA ASN A 53 -14.94 -22.62 -19.37
C ASN A 53 -13.81 -21.75 -18.80
N ASP A 54 -12.96 -22.43 -18.04
CA ASP A 54 -11.50 -22.28 -17.93
C ASP A 54 -10.88 -20.95 -18.41
N VAL A 55 -10.73 -19.99 -17.48
CA VAL A 55 -9.60 -19.07 -17.19
C VAL A 55 -10.23 -17.97 -16.34
N GLU A 56 -9.91 -17.91 -15.04
CA GLU A 56 -10.22 -16.73 -14.22
C GLU A 56 -9.28 -15.59 -14.69
N LEU A 57 -9.64 -15.00 -15.83
CA LEU A 57 -9.09 -13.76 -16.34
C LEU A 57 -9.23 -12.75 -15.21
N LEU A 58 -8.15 -12.00 -14.95
CA LEU A 58 -8.12 -10.92 -13.97
C LEU A 58 -9.46 -10.18 -13.96
N HIS A 59 -10.21 -10.23 -12.85
CA HIS A 59 -11.53 -9.60 -12.81
C HIS A 59 -11.39 -8.11 -13.10
N ARG A 60 -11.90 -7.67 -14.25
CA ARG A 60 -11.88 -6.28 -14.70
C ARG A 60 -13.29 -5.71 -14.62
N TYR A 61 -13.42 -4.58 -13.95
CA TYR A 61 -14.63 -3.80 -13.93
C TYR A 61 -14.77 -3.04 -15.24
N ASN A 62 -16.00 -2.90 -15.73
CA ASN A 62 -16.33 -2.08 -16.90
C ASN A 62 -16.26 -0.58 -16.52
N ILE A 63 -15.04 -0.07 -16.40
CA ILE A 63 -14.69 1.30 -16.05
C ILE A 63 -13.73 1.88 -17.08
N ASP A 64 -13.96 3.12 -17.48
CA ASP A 64 -12.99 3.93 -18.21
C ASP A 64 -12.06 4.66 -17.24
N CYS A 65 -10.82 4.18 -17.14
CA CYS A 65 -9.83 4.74 -16.23
C CYS A 65 -9.32 6.14 -16.63
N ASN A 66 -9.41 6.51 -17.91
CA ASN A 66 -9.11 7.87 -18.34
C ASN A 66 -10.23 8.82 -17.87
N ALA A 67 -11.49 8.42 -17.99
CA ALA A 67 -12.62 9.20 -17.47
C ALA A 67 -12.58 9.33 -15.92
N ILE A 68 -12.14 8.29 -15.19
CA ILE A 68 -11.85 8.41 -13.75
C ILE A 68 -10.73 9.42 -13.49
N TYR A 69 -9.64 9.36 -14.27
CA TYR A 69 -8.54 10.32 -14.16
C TYR A 69 -8.99 11.75 -14.45
N ASP A 70 -9.83 11.96 -15.46
CA ASP A 70 -10.40 13.27 -15.80
C ASP A 70 -11.50 13.72 -14.83
N MET A 71 -11.83 12.89 -13.84
CA MET A 71 -12.83 13.10 -12.81
C MET A 71 -14.25 13.27 -13.37
N GLU A 72 -14.58 12.51 -14.42
CA GLU A 72 -15.93 12.53 -14.99
C GLU A 72 -16.98 12.03 -13.98
N PRO A 73 -18.01 12.84 -13.65
CA PRO A 73 -18.97 12.49 -12.59
C PRO A 73 -19.69 11.16 -12.82
N ALA A 74 -20.01 10.82 -14.07
CA ALA A 74 -20.69 9.58 -14.42
C ALA A 74 -19.82 8.35 -14.11
N GLU A 75 -18.53 8.41 -14.44
CA GLU A 75 -17.60 7.30 -14.23
C GLU A 75 -17.24 7.13 -12.75
N LEU A 76 -17.05 8.25 -12.04
CA LEU A 76 -16.93 8.24 -10.58
C LEU A 76 -18.19 7.67 -9.91
N GLY A 77 -19.38 7.95 -10.46
CA GLY A 77 -20.62 7.33 -10.02
C GLY A 77 -20.61 5.80 -10.14
N LYS A 78 -20.10 5.27 -11.26
CA LYS A 78 -19.95 3.81 -11.45
C LYS A 78 -18.97 3.20 -10.45
N SER A 79 -17.85 3.85 -10.17
CA SER A 79 -16.89 3.35 -9.17
C SER A 79 -17.54 3.25 -7.79
N LEU A 80 -18.33 4.25 -7.39
CA LEU A 80 -19.10 4.23 -6.13
C LEU A 80 -20.12 3.09 -6.06
N VAL A 81 -20.73 2.70 -7.19
CA VAL A 81 -21.64 1.54 -7.25
C VAL A 81 -20.87 0.24 -7.06
N ILE A 82 -19.74 0.08 -7.76
CA ILE A 82 -18.88 -1.11 -7.67
C ILE A 82 -18.42 -1.32 -6.21
N ARG A 83 -17.97 -0.25 -5.54
CA ARG A 83 -17.54 -0.29 -4.14
C ARG A 83 -18.60 -0.86 -3.19
N LYS A 84 -19.90 -0.66 -3.48
CA LYS A 84 -21.00 -1.18 -2.67
C LYS A 84 -21.32 -2.64 -2.96
N GLN A 85 -20.93 -3.16 -4.12
CA GLN A 85 -21.22 -4.51 -4.58
C GLN A 85 -20.14 -5.53 -4.22
N VAL A 86 -18.97 -5.10 -3.73
CA VAL A 86 -17.83 -6.00 -3.48
C VAL A 86 -18.19 -7.04 -2.42
N VAL A 87 -18.54 -8.23 -2.89
CA VAL A 87 -18.60 -9.48 -2.12
C VAL A 87 -17.17 -10.01 -2.01
N VAL A 88 -16.73 -10.25 -0.77
CA VAL A 88 -15.39 -10.75 -0.46
C VAL A 88 -15.33 -12.24 -0.83
N GLU A 89 -14.69 -12.57 -1.95
CA GLU A 89 -14.27 -13.95 -2.22
C GLU A 89 -13.11 -14.36 -1.30
N GLU A 90 -12.97 -15.66 -1.03
CA GLU A 90 -11.80 -16.28 -0.39
C GLU A 90 -10.59 -16.24 -1.35
N GLN A 91 -10.11 -15.02 -1.63
CA GLN A 91 -9.10 -14.75 -2.65
C GLN A 91 -7.76 -15.45 -2.38
N ASP A 92 -7.43 -15.73 -1.11
CA ASP A 92 -6.21 -16.45 -0.74
C ASP A 92 -6.25 -17.90 -1.26
N LYS A 93 -7.39 -18.60 -1.11
CA LYS A 93 -7.57 -19.97 -1.62
C LYS A 93 -7.50 -20.02 -3.15
N SER A 94 -8.06 -19.00 -3.82
CA SER A 94 -7.94 -18.86 -5.28
C SER A 94 -6.46 -18.76 -5.70
N LEU A 95 -5.65 -17.97 -5.00
CA LEU A 95 -4.23 -17.81 -5.34
C LEU A 95 -3.40 -19.08 -5.10
N VAL A 96 -3.66 -19.84 -4.03
CA VAL A 96 -3.03 -21.16 -3.83
C VAL A 96 -3.33 -22.10 -5.00
N ASN A 97 -4.60 -22.18 -5.40
CA ASN A 97 -5.00 -23.02 -6.53
C ASN A 97 -4.36 -22.56 -7.85
N LEU A 98 -4.30 -21.26 -8.12
CA LEU A 98 -3.69 -20.72 -9.33
C LEU A 98 -2.18 -21.00 -9.40
N THR A 99 -1.46 -20.83 -8.29
CA THR A 99 0.00 -21.04 -8.20
C THR A 99 0.41 -22.52 -8.06
N SER A 100 -0.55 -23.45 -8.06
CA SER A 100 -0.26 -24.89 -8.20
C SER A 100 0.25 -25.25 -9.60
N ASN A 101 -0.10 -24.46 -10.63
CA ASN A 101 0.37 -24.62 -12.01
C ASN A 101 1.05 -23.34 -12.49
N CYS A 102 2.36 -23.24 -12.25
CA CYS A 102 3.13 -22.03 -12.56
C CYS A 102 3.08 -21.60 -14.04
N PRO A 103 3.23 -22.49 -15.05
CA PRO A 103 3.09 -22.09 -16.45
C PRO A 103 1.74 -21.45 -16.77
N ARG A 104 0.65 -21.99 -16.21
CA ARG A 104 -0.70 -21.44 -16.37
C ARG A 104 -0.84 -20.10 -15.65
N TYR A 105 -0.36 -20.01 -14.41
CA TYR A 105 -0.34 -18.78 -13.61
C TYR A 105 0.40 -17.63 -14.31
N LEU A 106 1.63 -17.89 -14.77
CA LEU A 106 2.47 -16.89 -15.43
C LEU A 106 1.82 -16.37 -16.72
N ARG A 107 1.18 -17.26 -17.48
CA ARG A 107 0.45 -16.89 -18.71
C ARG A 107 -0.80 -16.08 -18.39
N SER A 108 -1.63 -16.51 -17.45
CA SER A 108 -2.89 -15.85 -17.12
C SER A 108 -2.69 -14.47 -16.49
N ARG A 109 -1.60 -14.26 -15.75
CA ARG A 109 -1.25 -12.98 -15.13
C ARG A 109 -0.35 -12.09 -15.99
N GLY A 110 0.11 -12.56 -17.14
CA GLY A 110 0.86 -11.76 -18.11
C GLY A 110 2.31 -11.46 -17.72
N TYR A 111 2.90 -12.20 -16.77
CA TYR A 111 4.29 -11.99 -16.34
C TYR A 111 5.31 -12.15 -17.48
N GLY A 112 5.01 -13.00 -18.47
CA GLY A 112 5.85 -13.18 -19.65
C GLY A 112 5.76 -12.07 -20.70
N ALA A 113 4.77 -11.16 -20.59
CA ALA A 113 4.55 -10.07 -21.54
C ALA A 113 5.15 -8.73 -21.08
N VAL A 114 5.81 -8.71 -19.92
CA VAL A 114 6.40 -7.49 -19.35
C VAL A 114 7.52 -6.99 -20.24
N GLN A 115 7.37 -5.77 -20.75
CA GLN A 115 8.38 -5.11 -21.59
C GLN A 115 9.35 -4.31 -20.72
N VAL A 116 10.63 -4.51 -20.97
CA VAL A 116 11.72 -3.84 -20.25
C VAL A 116 12.67 -3.20 -21.27
N SER A 117 13.04 -1.94 -21.05
CA SER A 117 14.05 -1.22 -21.83
C SER A 117 15.48 -1.65 -21.44
N GLU A 118 16.47 -1.39 -22.29
CA GLU A 118 17.89 -1.61 -21.95
C GLU A 118 18.32 -0.80 -20.72
N GLU A 119 17.74 0.39 -20.55
CA GLU A 119 18.00 1.24 -19.40
C GLU A 119 17.59 0.58 -18.07
N GLU A 120 16.41 -0.01 -18.05
CA GLU A 120 15.90 -0.74 -16.89
C GLU A 120 16.69 -2.03 -16.63
N GLN A 121 17.10 -2.75 -17.69
CA GLN A 121 17.95 -3.94 -17.56
C GLN A 121 19.31 -3.60 -16.92
N ALA A 122 19.86 -2.43 -17.23
CA ALA A 122 21.13 -1.93 -16.68
C ALA A 122 20.99 -1.33 -15.28
N PHE A 123 19.76 -1.15 -14.77
CA PHE A 123 19.47 -0.56 -13.46
C PHE A 123 18.48 -1.41 -12.65
N PRO A 124 18.84 -2.66 -12.27
CA PRO A 124 17.91 -3.51 -11.52
C PRO A 124 17.56 -2.93 -10.15
N LEU A 125 16.31 -3.12 -9.75
CA LEU A 125 15.78 -2.73 -8.44
C LEU A 125 15.56 -3.95 -7.55
N ALA A 126 15.65 -3.75 -6.25
CA ALA A 126 15.28 -4.71 -5.23
C ALA A 126 14.01 -4.26 -4.49
N TYR A 127 13.20 -5.20 -4.04
CA TYR A 127 12.02 -4.92 -3.22
C TYR A 127 11.99 -5.79 -1.96
N SER A 128 11.68 -5.17 -0.82
CA SER A 128 11.36 -5.84 0.44
C SER A 128 9.87 -5.70 0.72
N LEU A 129 9.10 -6.80 0.65
CA LEU A 129 7.66 -6.80 0.87
C LEU A 129 7.36 -7.40 2.25
N VAL A 130 7.05 -6.56 3.23
CA VAL A 130 6.63 -7.00 4.58
C VAL A 130 5.10 -7.09 4.64
N VAL A 131 4.56 -8.31 4.66
CA VAL A 131 3.14 -8.60 4.43
C VAL A 131 2.57 -9.54 5.49
N HIS A 132 1.25 -9.54 5.71
CA HIS A 132 0.63 -10.42 6.71
C HIS A 132 -0.81 -10.89 6.42
N LYS A 133 -1.47 -10.37 5.37
CA LYS A 133 -2.84 -10.73 4.99
C LYS A 133 -3.15 -10.25 3.56
N SER A 134 -4.30 -10.68 3.04
CA SER A 134 -4.83 -10.32 1.71
C SER A 134 -3.85 -10.69 0.59
N ALA A 135 -3.74 -11.98 0.29
CA ALA A 135 -2.78 -12.48 -0.69
C ALA A 135 -3.04 -11.90 -2.10
N SER A 136 -4.30 -11.63 -2.43
CA SER A 136 -4.70 -10.92 -3.66
C SER A 136 -4.08 -9.54 -3.79
N MET A 137 -4.03 -8.75 -2.71
CA MET A 137 -3.38 -7.45 -2.75
C MET A 137 -1.88 -7.58 -2.92
N VAL A 138 -1.25 -8.54 -2.25
CA VAL A 138 0.18 -8.78 -2.45
C VAL A 138 0.47 -9.20 -3.90
N GLU A 139 -0.35 -10.05 -4.50
CA GLU A 139 -0.25 -10.41 -5.92
C GLU A 139 -0.39 -9.17 -6.82
N LYS A 140 -1.41 -8.32 -6.59
CA LYS A 140 -1.63 -7.10 -7.39
C LYS A 140 -0.44 -6.14 -7.30
N ILE A 141 0.09 -5.93 -6.09
CA ILE A 141 1.30 -5.12 -5.87
C ILE A 141 2.47 -5.71 -6.64
N LEU A 142 2.73 -7.02 -6.44
CA LEU A 142 3.86 -7.70 -7.07
C LEU A 142 3.76 -7.59 -8.59
N ARG A 143 2.59 -7.87 -9.18
CA ARG A 143 2.34 -7.75 -10.62
C ARG A 143 2.56 -6.32 -11.13
N ALA A 144 2.14 -5.31 -10.36
CA ALA A 144 2.31 -3.91 -10.75
C ALA A 144 3.78 -3.44 -10.72
N VAL A 145 4.62 -4.03 -9.86
CA VAL A 145 6.06 -3.68 -9.76
C VAL A 145 6.99 -4.70 -10.43
N TYR A 146 6.47 -5.81 -10.94
CA TYR A 146 7.27 -6.93 -11.43
C TYR A 146 8.01 -6.58 -12.72
N THR A 147 9.31 -6.83 -12.74
CA THR A 147 10.11 -6.99 -13.95
C THR A 147 11.04 -8.19 -13.80
N PRO A 148 11.40 -8.88 -14.90
CA PRO A 148 12.30 -10.03 -14.85
C PRO A 148 13.74 -9.70 -14.40
N ASN A 149 14.15 -8.42 -14.48
CA ASN A 149 15.51 -8.00 -14.13
C ASN A 149 15.66 -7.60 -12.66
N ASN A 150 14.56 -7.20 -12.01
CA ASN A 150 14.53 -6.84 -10.60
C ASN A 150 14.59 -8.09 -9.70
N ILE A 151 14.59 -7.88 -8.38
CA ILE A 151 14.50 -8.96 -7.39
C ILE A 151 13.58 -8.59 -6.22
N TYR A 152 12.84 -9.57 -5.71
CA TYR A 152 11.78 -9.37 -4.73
C TYR A 152 11.95 -10.34 -3.56
N CYS A 153 12.08 -9.79 -2.35
CA CYS A 153 12.00 -10.54 -1.12
C CYS A 153 10.63 -10.35 -0.48
N ILE A 154 9.96 -11.44 -0.14
CA ILE A 154 8.71 -11.44 0.60
C ILE A 154 9.00 -11.89 2.04
N HIS A 155 8.70 -11.03 3.00
CA HIS A 155 8.65 -11.37 4.40
C HIS A 155 7.18 -11.43 4.85
N TYR A 156 6.61 -12.63 4.95
CA TYR A 156 5.30 -12.80 5.57
C TYR A 156 5.40 -12.93 7.09
N ASP A 157 4.42 -12.42 7.83
CA ASP A 157 4.36 -12.55 9.29
C ASP A 157 4.12 -14.02 9.69
N LEU A 158 4.89 -14.53 10.67
CA LEU A 158 4.70 -15.89 11.20
C LEU A 158 3.31 -16.12 11.80
N LYS A 159 2.60 -15.05 12.17
CA LYS A 159 1.23 -15.08 12.71
C LYS A 159 0.15 -15.12 11.63
N SER A 160 0.51 -15.02 10.35
CA SER A 160 -0.45 -15.10 9.25
C SER A 160 -1.12 -16.47 9.15
N SER A 161 -2.31 -16.50 8.56
CA SER A 161 -3.02 -17.75 8.29
C SER A 161 -2.21 -18.67 7.37
N GLU A 162 -2.43 -19.97 7.51
CA GLU A 162 -1.78 -20.99 6.66
C GLU A 162 -2.02 -20.73 5.17
N LEU A 163 -3.27 -20.48 4.76
CA LEU A 163 -3.61 -20.13 3.37
C LEU A 163 -2.84 -18.91 2.85
N PHE A 164 -2.63 -17.89 3.68
CA PHE A 164 -1.85 -16.72 3.28
C PHE A 164 -0.38 -17.08 3.06
N ARG A 165 0.20 -17.87 3.97
CA ARG A 165 1.60 -18.33 3.88
C ARG A 165 1.81 -19.20 2.64
N GLU A 166 0.94 -20.17 2.40
CA GLU A 166 0.94 -21.01 1.20
C GLU A 166 0.82 -20.17 -0.08
N SER A 167 0.00 -19.13 -0.07
CA SER A 167 -0.12 -18.21 -1.21
C SER A 167 1.21 -17.51 -1.51
N MET A 168 1.91 -17.00 -0.49
CA MET A 168 3.20 -16.33 -0.66
C MET A 168 4.27 -17.30 -1.17
N GLU A 169 4.30 -18.52 -0.64
CA GLU A 169 5.20 -19.58 -1.09
C GLU A 169 4.90 -20.01 -2.53
N GLY A 170 3.62 -20.04 -2.92
CA GLY A 170 3.19 -20.27 -4.29
C GLY A 170 3.69 -19.18 -5.26
N LEU A 171 3.59 -17.90 -4.88
CA LEU A 171 4.14 -16.79 -5.66
C LEU A 171 5.65 -16.92 -5.86
N ALA A 172 6.40 -17.15 -4.76
CA ALA A 172 7.86 -17.32 -4.80
C ALA A 172 8.28 -18.55 -5.63
N ARG A 173 7.51 -19.65 -5.57
CA ARG A 173 7.76 -20.84 -6.39
C ARG A 173 7.56 -20.58 -7.88
N CYS A 174 6.58 -19.77 -8.26
CA CYS A 174 6.26 -19.54 -9.67
C CYS A 174 7.06 -18.41 -10.33
N LEU A 175 7.62 -17.47 -9.56
CA LEU A 175 8.34 -16.31 -10.09
C LEU A 175 9.84 -16.43 -9.74
N PRO A 176 10.74 -16.58 -10.73
CA PRO A 176 12.12 -17.00 -10.51
C PRO A 176 13.01 -15.99 -9.76
N ASN A 177 12.61 -14.72 -9.72
CA ASN A 177 13.29 -13.62 -9.04
C ASN A 177 12.51 -13.13 -7.81
N VAL A 178 11.58 -13.93 -7.30
CA VAL A 178 10.84 -13.70 -6.07
C VAL A 178 11.20 -14.80 -5.08
N PHE A 179 11.49 -14.45 -3.83
CA PHE A 179 11.83 -15.42 -2.80
C PHE A 179 11.25 -15.03 -1.44
N ILE A 180 11.07 -16.02 -0.57
CA ILE A 180 10.69 -15.80 0.84
C ILE A 180 11.95 -15.51 1.65
N ALA A 181 11.89 -14.51 2.53
CA ALA A 181 12.99 -14.19 3.44
C ALA A 181 13.44 -15.43 4.22
N SER A 182 14.75 -15.63 4.33
CA SER A 182 15.37 -16.77 5.02
C SER A 182 15.07 -16.80 6.51
N LYS A 183 14.78 -15.62 7.08
CA LYS A 183 14.34 -15.43 8.46
C LYS A 183 13.05 -14.62 8.51
N LEU A 184 12.04 -15.20 9.16
CA LEU A 184 10.73 -14.59 9.34
C LEU A 184 10.50 -14.20 10.81
N GLU A 185 9.84 -13.07 11.01
CA GLU A 185 9.50 -12.51 12.32
C GLU A 185 7.99 -12.63 12.58
N ALA A 186 7.63 -12.83 13.85
CA ALA A 186 6.26 -12.60 14.32
C ALA A 186 6.10 -11.10 14.62
N VAL A 187 5.51 -10.33 13.71
CA VAL A 187 5.62 -8.86 13.76
C VAL A 187 4.63 -8.25 14.75
N THR A 188 5.14 -7.70 15.85
CA THR A 188 4.35 -6.95 16.84
C THR A 188 4.39 -5.45 16.54
N TYR A 189 3.22 -4.81 16.56
CA TYR A 189 3.05 -3.39 16.24
C TYR A 189 3.93 -2.50 17.13
N ALA A 190 4.55 -1.49 16.52
CA ALA A 190 5.48 -0.54 17.15
C ALA A 190 6.73 -1.17 17.80
N SER A 191 6.96 -2.48 17.66
CA SER A 191 8.15 -3.14 18.21
C SER A 191 9.24 -3.32 17.16
N ILE A 192 10.45 -3.64 17.63
CA ILE A 192 11.62 -3.92 16.79
C ILE A 192 11.40 -5.00 15.74
N SER A 193 10.46 -5.93 15.94
CA SER A 193 10.18 -6.99 14.98
C SER A 193 9.78 -6.45 13.61
N ARG A 194 9.13 -5.26 13.55
CA ARG A 194 8.80 -4.62 12.27
C ARG A 194 10.06 -4.19 11.53
N LEU A 195 11.03 -3.61 12.24
CA LEU A 195 12.33 -3.25 11.67
C LEU A 195 13.11 -4.50 11.24
N ASN A 196 13.13 -5.53 12.07
CA ASN A 196 13.80 -6.80 11.78
C ASN A 196 13.25 -7.49 10.52
N ALA A 197 11.94 -7.41 10.27
CA ALA A 197 11.34 -7.98 9.06
C ALA A 197 11.95 -7.39 7.77
N ASP A 198 12.16 -6.07 7.72
CA ASP A 198 12.87 -5.43 6.61
C ASP A 198 14.35 -5.82 6.59
N LEU A 199 15.04 -5.79 7.74
CA LEU A 199 16.46 -6.14 7.84
C LEU A 199 16.75 -7.57 7.36
N ASN A 200 15.87 -8.52 7.65
CA ASN A 200 16.00 -9.91 7.20
C ASN A 200 15.95 -9.97 5.67
N CYS A 201 14.98 -9.30 5.03
CA CYS A 201 14.93 -9.22 3.56
C CYS A 201 16.15 -8.50 2.97
N LEU A 202 16.58 -7.39 3.58
CA LEU A 202 17.76 -6.64 3.13
C LEU A 202 19.04 -7.49 3.17
N SER A 203 19.19 -8.33 4.20
CA SER A 203 20.32 -9.24 4.34
C SER A 203 20.36 -10.25 3.18
N ASP A 204 19.24 -10.90 2.87
CA ASP A 204 19.15 -11.85 1.76
C ASP A 204 19.36 -11.18 0.40
N LEU A 205 18.78 -9.99 0.21
CA LEU A 205 18.91 -9.23 -1.04
C LEU A 205 20.37 -8.87 -1.34
N ILE A 206 21.19 -8.55 -0.33
CA ILE A 206 22.63 -8.28 -0.52
C ILE A 206 23.37 -9.50 -1.07
N GLY A 207 22.99 -10.71 -0.61
CA GLY A 207 23.56 -11.99 -1.05
C GLY A 207 23.12 -12.43 -2.46
N SER A 208 22.15 -11.74 -3.07
CA SER A 208 21.65 -12.10 -4.39
C SER A 208 22.69 -11.99 -5.51
N LYS A 209 22.50 -12.81 -6.55
CA LYS A 209 23.22 -12.71 -7.83
C LYS A 209 22.85 -11.44 -8.60
N VAL A 210 21.63 -10.93 -8.43
CA VAL A 210 21.17 -9.68 -9.06
C VAL A 210 21.91 -8.50 -8.43
N LYS A 211 22.67 -7.76 -9.23
CA LYS A 211 23.41 -6.56 -8.79
C LYS A 211 22.51 -5.33 -8.86
N TRP A 212 21.48 -5.33 -8.02
CA TRP A 212 20.52 -4.24 -7.90
C TRP A 212 21.17 -2.94 -7.41
N ARG A 213 20.53 -1.80 -7.70
CA ARG A 213 21.04 -0.45 -7.43
C ARG A 213 20.41 0.18 -6.19
N TYR A 214 19.09 0.03 -6.10
CA TYR A 214 18.28 0.54 -5.00
C TYR A 214 17.33 -0.53 -4.50
N VAL A 215 17.07 -0.53 -3.20
CA VAL A 215 16.00 -1.30 -2.59
C VAL A 215 14.87 -0.39 -2.15
N ILE A 216 13.64 -0.82 -2.40
CA ILE A 216 12.41 -0.17 -1.96
C ILE A 216 11.66 -1.12 -1.05
N ASN A 217 11.32 -0.70 0.17
CA ASN A 217 10.41 -1.50 1.00
C ASN A 217 8.94 -1.14 0.73
N LEU A 218 8.09 -2.15 0.82
CA LEU A 218 6.65 -2.08 0.63
C LEU A 218 5.94 -2.89 1.72
N CYS A 219 4.70 -2.53 2.00
CA CYS A 219 3.76 -3.32 2.78
C CYS A 219 2.57 -3.76 1.91
N GLY A 220 1.74 -4.67 2.42
CA GLY A 220 0.59 -5.24 1.68
C GLY A 220 -0.57 -4.29 1.36
N GLN A 221 -0.42 -2.98 1.60
CA GLN A 221 -1.40 -1.94 1.24
C GLN A 221 -0.74 -0.75 0.52
N ASP A 222 0.48 -0.95 0.02
CA ASP A 222 1.13 0.03 -0.85
C ASP A 222 0.73 -0.19 -2.31
N PHE A 223 0.84 0.84 -3.15
CA PHE A 223 0.70 0.67 -4.60
C PHE A 223 1.61 1.64 -5.36
N PRO A 224 2.21 1.24 -6.51
CA PRO A 224 3.04 2.15 -7.31
C PRO A 224 2.22 3.29 -7.91
N LEU A 225 2.88 4.44 -8.10
CA LEU A 225 2.40 5.64 -8.80
C LEU A 225 3.27 6.00 -10.02
N ARG A 226 4.27 5.16 -10.30
CA ARG A 226 5.21 5.27 -11.42
C ARG A 226 5.37 3.91 -12.07
N SER A 227 5.49 3.91 -13.39
CA SER A 227 5.95 2.74 -14.14
C SER A 227 7.42 2.43 -13.79
N ASN A 228 7.89 1.22 -14.07
CA ASN A 228 9.26 0.83 -13.71
C ASN A 228 10.29 1.72 -14.43
N ILE A 229 10.05 2.08 -15.70
CA ILE A 229 10.91 2.99 -16.46
C ILE A 229 10.95 4.41 -15.86
N GLU A 230 9.80 4.96 -15.44
CA GLU A 230 9.75 6.26 -14.75
C GLU A 230 10.49 6.19 -13.40
N LEU A 231 10.30 5.11 -12.65
CA LEU A 231 10.95 4.90 -11.36
C LEU A 231 12.47 4.80 -11.53
N VAL A 232 12.96 3.99 -12.47
CA VAL A 232 14.40 3.89 -12.79
C VAL A 232 14.98 5.25 -13.16
N ALA A 233 14.30 6.00 -14.03
CA ALA A 233 14.74 7.34 -14.43
C ALA A 233 14.83 8.31 -13.24
N ASP A 234 13.89 8.23 -12.31
CA ASP A 234 13.91 9.04 -11.09
C ASP A 234 14.99 8.61 -10.10
N LEU A 235 15.18 7.31 -9.88
CA LEU A 235 16.19 6.79 -8.96
C LEU A 235 17.62 7.06 -9.44
N LYS A 236 17.85 7.09 -10.75
CA LYS A 236 19.13 7.53 -11.31
C LYS A 236 19.48 8.97 -10.93
N LYS A 237 18.49 9.86 -10.80
CA LYS A 237 18.71 11.26 -10.39
C LYS A 237 19.20 11.39 -8.95
N LEU A 238 19.01 10.36 -8.12
CA LEU A 238 19.53 10.33 -6.75
C LEU A 238 21.06 10.19 -6.70
N ARG A 239 21.71 9.71 -7.77
CA ARG A 239 23.18 9.61 -7.88
C ARG A 239 23.84 8.93 -6.68
N GLY A 240 23.25 7.84 -6.18
CA GLY A 240 23.73 7.10 -5.00
C GLY A 240 23.18 7.59 -3.66
N GLY A 241 22.50 8.74 -3.64
CA GLY A 241 21.77 9.26 -2.48
C GLY A 241 20.59 8.37 -2.07
N ASN A 242 20.32 8.31 -0.77
CA ASN A 242 19.11 7.67 -0.23
C ASN A 242 17.94 8.66 -0.27
N MET A 243 16.71 8.14 -0.26
CA MET A 243 15.49 8.96 -0.18
C MET A 243 14.56 8.40 0.87
N MET A 244 14.18 9.25 1.83
CA MET A 244 13.14 8.99 2.82
C MET A 244 12.81 10.24 3.63
N GLU A 245 11.71 10.17 4.39
CA GLU A 245 11.42 11.15 5.44
C GLU A 245 12.51 11.08 6.52
N THR A 246 13.07 12.24 6.85
CA THR A 246 14.03 12.36 7.95
C THR A 246 14.02 13.80 8.46
N SER A 247 13.54 13.96 9.69
CA SER A 247 13.27 15.25 10.32
C SER A 247 13.74 15.26 11.78
N ARG A 248 13.95 16.45 12.34
CA ARG A 248 14.33 16.58 13.75
C ARG A 248 13.15 16.16 14.64
N PRO A 249 13.40 15.43 15.75
CA PRO A 249 12.33 14.91 16.57
C PRO A 249 11.65 16.01 17.39
N SER A 250 10.32 16.01 17.40
CA SER A 250 9.54 16.78 18.38
C SER A 250 9.72 16.23 19.79
N GLU A 251 9.43 17.03 20.83
CA GLU A 251 9.51 16.57 22.23
C GLU A 251 8.68 15.31 22.49
N PHE A 252 7.49 15.21 21.87
CA PHE A 252 6.66 14.02 21.97
C PHE A 252 7.33 12.78 21.35
N LYS A 253 7.96 12.92 20.18
CA LYS A 253 8.62 11.80 19.50
C LYS A 253 9.92 11.40 20.20
N LYS A 254 10.63 12.33 20.87
CA LYS A 254 11.81 12.01 21.71
C LYS A 254 11.49 10.99 22.79
N GLN A 255 10.31 11.07 23.40
CA GLN A 255 9.88 10.14 24.45
C GLN A 255 9.89 8.67 24.01
N ARG A 256 9.75 8.39 22.71
CA ARG A 256 9.75 7.03 22.14
C ARG A 256 11.10 6.33 22.23
N PHE A 257 12.20 7.08 22.28
CA PHE A 257 13.56 6.53 22.33
C PHE A 257 14.38 7.01 23.53
N SER A 258 13.84 7.91 24.35
CA SER A 258 14.47 8.33 25.63
C SER A 258 14.26 7.33 26.78
N PHE A 259 13.37 6.35 26.64
CA PHE A 259 13.04 5.38 27.69
C PHE A 259 12.99 3.96 27.13
N HIS A 260 13.27 2.99 27.99
CA HIS A 260 13.11 1.58 27.68
C HIS A 260 11.61 1.26 27.54
N HIS A 261 11.27 0.44 26.56
CA HIS A 261 9.93 -0.07 26.32
C HIS A 261 9.95 -1.59 26.40
N GLU A 262 8.96 -2.15 27.10
CA GLU A 262 8.82 -3.59 27.28
C GLU A 262 7.50 -4.06 26.69
N LEU A 263 7.49 -5.23 26.05
CA LEU A 263 6.25 -5.79 25.51
C LEU A 263 5.33 -6.23 26.64
N GLN A 264 4.13 -5.67 26.65
CA GLN A 264 3.07 -6.06 27.58
C GLN A 264 1.83 -6.51 26.80
N LYS A 265 0.98 -7.30 27.45
CA LYS A 265 -0.32 -7.69 26.87
C LYS A 265 -1.15 -6.45 26.58
N ALA A 266 -1.77 -6.43 25.41
CA ALA A 266 -2.57 -5.32 24.91
C ALA A 266 -3.99 -5.80 24.54
N SER A 267 -4.78 -4.91 23.92
CA SER A 267 -6.11 -5.24 23.42
C SER A 267 -6.08 -6.39 22.41
N PHE A 268 -7.24 -7.00 22.17
CA PHE A 268 -7.42 -8.11 21.23
C PHE A 268 -6.82 -7.82 19.84
N GLU A 269 -6.89 -6.57 19.36
CA GLU A 269 -6.33 -6.20 18.05
C GLU A 269 -4.80 -6.33 18.01
N TYR A 270 -4.10 -5.88 19.05
CA TYR A 270 -2.64 -5.79 19.05
C TYR A 270 -1.95 -7.00 19.69
N HIS A 271 -2.65 -7.73 20.58
CA HIS A 271 -2.15 -8.81 21.44
C HIS A 271 -1.03 -8.37 22.41
N GLN A 272 0.02 -7.71 21.90
CA GLN A 272 1.11 -7.12 22.65
C GLN A 272 1.47 -5.73 22.11
N LEU A 273 1.94 -4.85 23.00
CA LEU A 273 2.45 -3.53 22.65
C LEU A 273 3.69 -3.17 23.49
N PRO A 274 4.67 -2.45 22.93
CA PRO A 274 5.73 -1.85 23.72
C PRO A 274 5.16 -0.76 24.61
N VAL A 275 5.30 -0.92 25.93
CA VAL A 275 4.85 0.04 26.94
C VAL A 275 6.08 0.74 27.52
N LYS A 276 6.02 2.07 27.57
CA LYS A 276 7.08 2.90 28.16
C LYS A 276 7.29 2.53 29.63
N THR A 277 8.53 2.28 30.01
CA THR A 277 8.94 2.07 31.40
C THR A 277 9.47 3.38 32.02
N ASN A 278 9.73 3.37 33.32
CA ASN A 278 10.37 4.49 34.02
C ASN A 278 11.91 4.50 33.86
N LYS A 279 12.48 3.52 33.16
CA LYS A 279 13.93 3.41 32.96
C LYS A 279 14.34 4.28 31.77
N ALA A 280 15.12 5.33 32.03
CA ALA A 280 15.70 6.16 30.98
C ALA A 280 16.77 5.38 30.21
N LYS A 281 16.86 5.63 28.89
CA LYS A 281 17.94 5.10 28.04
C LYS A 281 19.12 6.06 28.05
N GLY A 282 20.33 5.52 27.99
CA GLY A 282 21.52 6.31 27.68
C GLY A 282 21.45 6.87 26.25
N PRO A 283 22.30 7.86 25.91
CA PRO A 283 22.38 8.39 24.55
C PRO A 283 22.68 7.27 23.53
N PRO A 284 22.28 7.42 22.26
CA PRO A 284 22.67 6.48 21.22
C PRO A 284 24.21 6.40 21.11
N PRO A 285 24.76 5.24 20.73
CA PRO A 285 26.21 5.04 20.67
C PRO A 285 26.85 5.93 19.61
N HIS A 286 28.18 6.04 19.63
CA HIS A 286 28.98 6.73 18.61
C HIS A 286 28.64 8.23 18.42
N GLY A 287 27.99 8.87 19.41
CA GLY A 287 27.59 10.27 19.31
C GLY A 287 26.54 10.53 18.23
N ILE A 288 25.75 9.51 17.87
CA ILE A 288 24.71 9.61 16.85
C ILE A 288 23.67 10.67 17.26
N GLN A 289 23.32 11.54 16.32
CA GLN A 289 22.22 12.48 16.49
C GLN A 289 20.92 11.84 15.99
N MET A 290 19.89 11.80 16.84
CA MET A 290 18.60 11.19 16.51
C MET A 290 17.78 12.05 15.54
N PHE A 291 17.17 11.38 14.56
CA PHE A 291 16.15 11.90 13.65
C PHE A 291 14.95 10.94 13.61
N ILE A 292 13.81 11.44 13.13
CA ILE A 292 12.57 10.66 12.97
C ILE A 292 12.10 10.72 11.52
N GLY A 293 11.31 9.73 11.12
CA GLY A 293 10.67 9.67 9.83
C GLY A 293 9.64 8.55 9.79
N SER A 294 9.50 7.92 8.63
CA SER A 294 8.62 6.76 8.44
C SER A 294 9.40 5.46 8.31
N ALA A 295 8.67 4.36 8.35
CA ALA A 295 9.20 3.04 8.07
C ALA A 295 9.59 2.84 6.59
N TYR A 296 9.25 3.76 5.69
CA TYR A 296 9.38 3.58 4.23
C TYR A 296 10.59 4.29 3.65
N PHE A 297 11.36 3.57 2.84
CA PHE A 297 12.63 4.03 2.31
C PHE A 297 12.87 3.64 0.86
N VAL A 298 13.79 4.39 0.24
CA VAL A 298 14.58 3.94 -0.90
C VAL A 298 16.05 4.09 -0.56
N LEU A 299 16.77 2.96 -0.48
CA LEU A 299 18.16 2.90 -0.03
C LEU A 299 19.06 2.37 -1.14
N SER A 300 20.24 2.96 -1.29
CA SER A 300 21.28 2.45 -2.19
C SER A 300 21.80 1.10 -1.72
N ARG A 301 22.28 0.27 -2.66
CA ARG A 301 22.91 -1.01 -2.31
C ARG A 301 24.14 -0.84 -1.42
N GLU A 302 24.88 0.24 -1.63
CA GLU A 302 26.05 0.61 -0.84
C GLU A 302 25.67 0.92 0.61
N PHE A 303 24.55 1.62 0.84
CA PHE A 303 24.06 1.89 2.19
C PHE A 303 23.66 0.62 2.92
N VAL A 304 22.93 -0.29 2.25
CA VAL A 304 22.53 -1.57 2.83
C VAL A 304 23.76 -2.46 3.09
N THR A 305 24.76 -2.42 2.22
CA THR A 305 26.05 -3.11 2.43
C THR A 305 26.74 -2.57 3.68
N TYR A 306 26.84 -1.24 3.81
CA TYR A 306 27.40 -0.57 4.98
C TYR A 306 26.69 -0.98 6.27
N MET A 307 25.35 -1.01 6.27
CA MET A 307 24.57 -1.44 7.42
C MET A 307 24.90 -2.85 7.88
N ASN A 308 25.12 -3.77 6.94
CA ASN A 308 25.42 -5.17 7.25
C ASN A 308 26.83 -5.37 7.82
N THR A 309 27.78 -4.48 7.52
CA THR A 309 29.19 -4.61 7.91
C THR A 309 29.63 -3.65 9.03
N SER A 310 28.90 -2.55 9.24
CA SER A 310 29.30 -1.47 10.15
C SER A 310 28.99 -1.80 11.61
N ALA A 311 30.01 -1.70 12.48
CA ALA A 311 29.82 -1.77 13.92
C ALA A 311 28.90 -0.65 14.44
N LEU A 312 29.00 0.56 13.87
CA LEU A 312 28.14 1.69 14.23
C LEU A 312 26.66 1.36 13.98
N ALA A 313 26.33 0.84 12.79
CA ALA A 313 24.96 0.49 12.44
C ALA A 313 24.41 -0.64 13.34
N ARG A 314 25.25 -1.65 13.62
CA ARG A 314 24.91 -2.76 14.51
C ARG A 314 24.68 -2.31 15.95
N ASP A 315 25.57 -1.49 16.51
CA ASP A 315 25.44 -0.98 17.87
C ASP A 315 24.19 -0.07 18.00
N PHE A 316 23.91 0.74 16.97
CA PHE A 316 22.70 1.55 16.93
C PHE A 316 21.43 0.70 16.86
N LEU A 317 21.43 -0.38 16.05
CA LEU A 317 20.31 -1.32 15.99
C LEU A 317 20.06 -1.99 17.35
N VAL A 318 21.12 -2.44 18.03
CA VAL A 318 21.04 -3.00 19.39
C VAL A 318 20.47 -1.97 20.36
N TRP A 319 20.92 -0.72 20.28
CA TRP A 319 20.39 0.36 21.10
C TRP A 319 18.90 0.65 20.81
N SER A 320 18.45 0.51 19.57
CA SER A 320 17.04 0.71 19.17
C SER A 320 16.10 -0.45 19.55
N ASN A 321 16.60 -1.57 20.06
CA ASN A 321 15.82 -2.79 20.25
C ASN A 321 14.61 -2.64 21.21
N ASP A 322 14.75 -1.80 22.24
CA ASP A 322 13.75 -1.56 23.28
C ASP A 322 13.23 -0.12 23.27
N THR A 323 13.10 0.46 22.08
CA THR A 323 12.40 1.74 21.84
C THR A 323 11.00 1.50 21.26
N TYR A 324 10.18 2.55 21.25
CA TYR A 324 8.86 2.53 20.61
C TYR A 324 8.94 2.97 19.15
N SER A 325 8.42 2.15 18.24
CA SER A 325 8.49 2.35 16.78
C SER A 325 9.90 2.64 16.27
N PRO A 326 10.87 1.70 16.44
CA PRO A 326 12.23 1.86 15.92
C PRO A 326 12.30 2.05 14.41
N ASP A 327 11.35 1.50 13.67
CA ASP A 327 11.18 1.73 12.25
C ASP A 327 10.95 3.21 11.87
N GLU A 328 10.41 4.03 12.78
CA GLU A 328 10.20 5.47 12.58
C GLU A 328 11.39 6.35 13.00
N HIS A 329 12.53 5.79 13.41
CA HIS A 329 13.73 6.59 13.71
C HIS A 329 15.05 5.96 13.28
N PHE A 330 15.13 4.63 13.21
CA PHE A 330 16.37 3.94 12.86
C PHE A 330 16.89 4.37 11.49
N TRP A 331 16.05 4.29 10.46
CA TRP A 331 16.43 4.65 9.10
C TRP A 331 16.71 6.14 8.93
N ALA A 332 15.80 6.98 9.44
CA ALA A 332 15.88 8.44 9.37
C ALA A 332 17.13 8.98 10.09
N THR A 333 17.54 8.32 11.17
CA THR A 333 18.77 8.63 11.90
C THR A 333 20.00 8.16 11.13
N LEU A 334 20.02 6.89 10.73
CA LEU A 334 21.22 6.30 10.14
C LEU A 334 21.60 6.94 8.81
N THR A 335 20.61 7.33 7.98
CA THR A 335 20.87 8.04 6.72
C THR A 335 21.50 9.43 6.92
N ARG A 336 21.44 10.00 8.13
CA ARG A 336 22.04 11.31 8.47
C ARG A 336 23.34 11.21 9.28
N VAL A 337 23.88 10.00 9.47
CA VAL A 337 25.18 9.81 10.10
C VAL A 337 26.28 10.23 9.10
N PRO A 338 27.21 11.12 9.48
CA PRO A 338 28.28 11.55 8.59
C PRO A 338 29.11 10.40 8.04
N GLY A 339 29.28 10.37 6.71
CA GLY A 339 30.11 9.40 6.00
C GLY A 339 29.41 8.09 5.62
N VAL A 340 28.12 7.91 5.90
CA VAL A 340 27.37 6.75 5.39
C VAL A 340 27.13 6.87 3.88
N PRO A 341 27.09 5.76 3.12
CA PRO A 341 26.78 5.83 1.70
C PRO A 341 25.38 6.42 1.43
N GLY A 342 25.31 7.39 0.52
CA GLY A 342 24.04 8.06 0.20
C GLY A 342 23.49 8.96 1.31
N GLU A 343 24.36 9.44 2.20
CA GLU A 343 24.02 10.34 3.32
C GLU A 343 23.12 11.51 2.92
N VAL A 344 22.14 11.80 3.78
CA VAL A 344 21.48 13.11 3.85
C VAL A 344 22.16 13.92 4.95
N SER A 345 22.80 15.04 4.61
CA SER A 345 23.58 15.81 5.60
C SER A 345 22.73 16.17 6.83
N ARG A 346 23.28 15.98 8.04
CA ARG A 346 22.63 16.41 9.30
C ARG A 346 22.34 17.92 9.36
N ALA A 347 23.09 18.73 8.59
CA ALA A 347 22.90 20.18 8.52
C ALA A 347 21.75 20.57 7.57
N GLN A 348 21.40 19.69 6.62
CA GLN A 348 20.31 19.92 5.68
C GLN A 348 18.97 20.08 6.42
N ALA A 349 18.07 20.84 5.82
CA ALA A 349 16.69 20.96 6.26
C ALA A 349 16.01 19.58 6.42
N ASP A 350 14.97 19.57 7.24
CA ASP A 350 14.13 18.39 7.44
C ASP A 350 13.48 17.98 6.11
N ILE A 351 13.44 16.68 5.84
CA ILE A 351 12.72 16.09 4.70
C ILE A 351 11.42 15.54 5.27
N THR A 352 10.32 16.26 5.00
CA THR A 352 8.98 15.84 5.42
C THR A 352 8.48 14.66 4.61
N ASP A 353 7.37 14.06 5.05
CA ASP A 353 6.66 13.00 4.33
C ASP A 353 6.26 13.43 2.91
N LEU A 354 5.78 14.66 2.73
CA LEU A 354 5.39 15.22 1.42
C LEU A 354 6.57 15.58 0.52
N MET A 355 7.74 15.90 1.10
CA MET A 355 8.98 16.10 0.34
C MET A 355 9.64 14.78 -0.04
N SER A 356 9.48 13.76 0.81
CA SER A 356 9.92 12.40 0.51
C SER A 356 9.10 11.84 -0.64
N LYS A 357 9.79 11.35 -1.68
CA LYS A 357 9.11 10.68 -2.79
C LYS A 357 8.73 9.24 -2.46
N THR A 358 9.13 8.69 -1.32
CA THR A 358 8.97 7.25 -1.02
C THR A 358 7.52 6.81 -0.89
N ARG A 359 6.70 7.60 -0.18
CA ARG A 359 5.30 7.27 0.08
C ARG A 359 4.43 8.51 0.19
N LEU A 360 3.37 8.55 -0.61
CA LEU A 360 2.29 9.49 -0.44
C LEU A 360 1.29 8.92 0.57
N VAL A 361 1.09 9.62 1.68
CA VAL A 361 0.16 9.25 2.75
C VAL A 361 -0.72 10.43 3.08
N LYS A 362 -2.03 10.21 3.21
CA LYS A 362 -2.96 11.21 3.75
C LYS A 362 -3.38 10.85 5.16
N TRP A 363 -3.05 11.73 6.08
CA TRP A 363 -3.58 11.83 7.44
C TRP A 363 -4.85 12.70 7.49
N ASN A 364 -5.92 12.18 8.09
CA ASN A 364 -7.23 12.83 8.13
C ASN A 364 -7.20 14.23 8.74
N TYR A 365 -6.36 14.45 9.75
CA TYR A 365 -6.24 15.73 10.47
C TYR A 365 -5.46 16.80 9.69
N LEU A 366 -4.92 16.48 8.50
CA LEU A 366 -4.28 17.46 7.60
C LEU A 366 -5.02 17.57 6.24
N GLU A 367 -6.15 16.87 6.09
CA GLU A 367 -7.01 16.99 4.90
C GLU A 367 -7.70 18.36 4.87
N GLY A 368 -7.67 19.02 3.72
CA GLY A 368 -8.03 20.41 3.55
C GLY A 368 -6.80 21.31 3.53
N PRO A 369 -6.08 21.48 4.66
CA PRO A 369 -4.88 22.33 4.72
C PRO A 369 -3.73 21.89 3.81
N LEU A 370 -3.40 20.59 3.76
CA LEU A 370 -2.22 20.11 3.01
C LEU A 370 -2.57 19.39 1.71
N TYR A 371 -3.72 18.71 1.68
CA TYR A 371 -4.15 17.93 0.52
C TYR A 371 -5.67 17.74 0.51
N PRO A 372 -6.27 17.38 -0.64
CA PRO A 372 -7.71 17.16 -0.75
C PRO A 372 -8.21 16.08 0.21
N SER A 373 -9.49 16.14 0.57
CA SER A 373 -10.15 15.11 1.39
C SER A 373 -10.04 13.72 0.79
N CYS A 374 -10.03 12.71 1.65
CA CYS A 374 -10.06 11.31 1.27
C CYS A 374 -11.39 10.96 0.57
N THR A 375 -11.34 10.29 -0.58
CA THR A 375 -12.53 9.80 -1.29
C THR A 375 -12.85 8.33 -0.96
N GLY A 376 -11.90 7.66 -0.29
CA GLY A 376 -12.04 6.30 0.23
C GLY A 376 -12.59 6.27 1.66
N LYS A 377 -11.82 5.71 2.60
CA LYS A 377 -12.18 5.67 4.03
C LYS A 377 -10.95 5.80 4.92
N HIS A 378 -11.12 6.24 6.16
CA HIS A 378 -10.01 6.32 7.12
C HIS A 378 -9.92 5.09 8.02
N VAL A 379 -8.68 4.64 8.26
CA VAL A 379 -8.38 3.62 9.28
C VAL A 379 -7.16 4.08 10.06
N ARG A 380 -7.32 4.26 11.39
CA ARG A 380 -6.26 4.78 12.28
C ARG A 380 -5.66 6.10 11.77
N SER A 381 -6.54 7.03 11.41
CA SER A 381 -6.22 8.37 10.86
C SER A 381 -5.57 8.40 9.48
N VAL A 382 -5.31 7.26 8.84
CA VAL A 382 -4.75 7.19 7.48
C VAL A 382 -5.86 6.93 6.47
N CYS A 383 -5.88 7.70 5.38
CA CYS A 383 -6.77 7.46 4.24
C CYS A 383 -6.37 6.17 3.51
N ILE A 384 -7.35 5.29 3.33
CA ILE A 384 -7.32 4.26 2.30
C ILE A 384 -8.00 4.86 1.08
N TYR A 385 -7.24 5.07 0.01
CA TYR A 385 -7.63 5.86 -1.16
C TYR A 385 -8.82 5.27 -1.91
N GLY A 386 -9.65 6.15 -2.49
CA GLY A 386 -10.69 5.81 -3.48
C GLY A 386 -10.31 6.25 -4.90
N ALA A 387 -11.07 5.81 -5.89
CA ALA A 387 -10.84 6.09 -7.31
C ALA A 387 -10.87 7.59 -7.64
N GLY A 388 -11.62 8.39 -6.86
CA GLY A 388 -11.66 9.85 -6.99
C GLY A 388 -10.33 10.55 -6.72
N GLU A 389 -9.34 9.85 -6.14
CA GLU A 389 -8.01 10.39 -5.88
C GLU A 389 -7.00 10.07 -6.97
N LEU A 390 -7.36 9.29 -8.00
CA LEU A 390 -6.46 8.80 -9.04
C LEU A 390 -5.62 9.92 -9.67
N ARG A 391 -6.27 11.02 -10.09
CA ARG A 391 -5.57 12.17 -10.70
C ARG A 391 -4.58 12.82 -9.75
N TRP A 392 -4.96 13.00 -8.49
CA TRP A 392 -4.10 13.62 -7.49
C TRP A 392 -2.89 12.72 -7.19
N LEU A 393 -3.12 11.42 -6.98
CA LEU A 393 -2.09 10.43 -6.72
C LEU A 393 -1.02 10.40 -7.82
N LEU A 394 -1.42 10.33 -9.09
CA LEU A 394 -0.50 10.24 -10.21
C LEU A 394 0.31 11.52 -10.45
N ASN A 395 -0.25 12.69 -10.10
CA ASN A 395 0.35 13.99 -10.35
C ASN A 395 1.16 14.55 -9.17
N TYR A 396 1.02 14.01 -7.96
CA TYR A 396 1.67 14.58 -6.77
C TYR A 396 3.20 14.54 -6.82
N GLY A 397 3.78 13.46 -7.36
CA GLY A 397 5.23 13.33 -7.51
C GLY A 397 5.88 12.20 -6.72
N SER A 398 5.16 11.55 -5.82
CA SER A 398 5.64 10.38 -5.06
C SER A 398 5.68 9.11 -5.95
N TRP A 399 6.49 8.14 -5.55
CA TRP A 399 6.69 6.89 -6.27
C TRP A 399 5.65 5.83 -5.92
N PHE A 400 5.14 5.86 -4.70
CA PHE A 400 4.14 4.93 -4.20
C PHE A 400 3.13 5.63 -3.30
N ALA A 401 1.95 5.03 -3.12
CA ALA A 401 0.89 5.50 -2.24
C ALA A 401 0.65 4.51 -1.08
N ASN A 402 0.28 5.02 0.10
CA ASN A 402 -0.26 4.26 1.22
C ASN A 402 -1.49 5.00 1.82
N LYS A 403 -2.68 4.41 1.93
CA LYS A 403 -3.02 2.98 1.75
C LYS A 403 -3.92 2.77 0.54
N VAL A 404 -3.76 1.62 -0.10
CA VAL A 404 -4.64 1.10 -1.16
C VAL A 404 -5.15 -0.27 -0.74
N ASP A 405 -6.45 -0.51 -0.91
CA ASP A 405 -7.12 -1.75 -0.49
C ASP A 405 -8.29 -2.04 -1.44
N ASP A 406 -8.31 -3.24 -2.01
CA ASP A 406 -9.34 -3.66 -2.96
C ASP A 406 -10.73 -3.82 -2.31
N LYS A 407 -10.80 -3.96 -0.98
CA LYS A 407 -12.05 -3.94 -0.22
C LYS A 407 -12.58 -2.53 0.00
N VAL A 408 -11.81 -1.49 -0.31
CA VAL A 408 -12.24 -0.09 -0.23
C VAL A 408 -12.62 0.44 -1.58
N ASP A 409 -11.74 0.25 -2.56
CA ASP A 409 -11.97 0.67 -3.92
C ASP A 409 -11.12 -0.13 -4.92
N PRO A 410 -11.67 -1.21 -5.50
CA PRO A 410 -10.93 -2.02 -6.45
C PRO A 410 -10.75 -1.31 -7.81
N VAL A 411 -11.56 -0.28 -8.10
CA VAL A 411 -11.45 0.50 -9.33
C VAL A 411 -10.17 1.33 -9.32
N LEU A 412 -9.79 1.90 -8.17
CA LEU A 412 -8.52 2.62 -8.05
C LEU A 412 -7.32 1.75 -8.46
N ILE A 413 -7.30 0.50 -8.00
CA ILE A 413 -6.20 -0.43 -8.30
C ILE A 413 -6.17 -0.77 -9.78
N GLN A 414 -7.33 -1.12 -10.37
CA GLN A 414 -7.42 -1.39 -11.81
C GLN A 414 -6.90 -0.20 -12.63
N CYS A 415 -7.32 1.02 -12.28
CA CYS A 415 -6.91 2.20 -13.03
C CYS A 415 -5.44 2.58 -12.84
N LEU A 416 -4.87 2.38 -11.64
CA LEU A 416 -3.42 2.51 -11.46
C LEU A 416 -2.67 1.48 -12.32
N GLU A 417 -3.11 0.22 -12.35
CA GLU A 417 -2.47 -0.81 -13.18
C GLU A 417 -2.54 -0.50 -14.67
N ASP A 418 -3.74 -0.19 -15.19
CA ASP A 418 -3.95 0.07 -16.62
C ASP A 418 -3.13 1.29 -17.07
N ILE A 419 -3.15 2.39 -16.30
CA ILE A 419 -2.39 3.60 -16.64
C ILE A 419 -0.87 3.35 -16.58
N LEU A 420 -0.37 2.69 -15.53
CA LEU A 420 1.07 2.44 -15.38
C LEU A 420 1.60 1.44 -16.41
N GLN A 421 0.81 0.42 -16.77
CA GLN A 421 1.16 -0.52 -17.83
C GLN A 421 1.20 0.16 -19.20
N GLU A 422 0.22 1.02 -19.50
CA GLU A 422 0.21 1.76 -20.76
C GLU A 422 1.39 2.74 -20.85
N LYS A 423 1.69 3.46 -19.77
CA LYS A 423 2.89 4.31 -19.68
C LYS A 423 4.17 3.52 -19.92
N GLN A 424 4.34 2.38 -19.26
CA GLN A 424 5.49 1.49 -19.45
C GLN A 424 5.64 1.11 -20.93
N ARG A 425 4.55 0.64 -21.56
CA ARG A 425 4.54 0.22 -22.95
C ARG A 425 4.93 1.35 -23.90
N LEU A 426 4.33 2.54 -23.72
CA LEU A 426 4.58 3.70 -24.59
C LEU A 426 6.02 4.20 -24.46
N LEU A 427 6.55 4.30 -23.23
CA LEU A 427 7.90 4.79 -22.98
C LEU A 427 8.96 3.81 -23.49
N VAL A 428 8.80 2.50 -23.24
CA VAL A 428 9.70 1.48 -23.78
C VAL A 428 9.68 1.49 -25.32
N LYS A 429 8.49 1.65 -25.94
CA LYS A 429 8.38 1.76 -27.39
C LYS A 429 9.09 3.01 -27.93
N ALA A 430 8.91 4.15 -27.29
CA ALA A 430 9.55 5.41 -27.68
C ALA A 430 11.08 5.33 -27.63
N MET A 431 11.65 4.75 -26.57
CA MET A 431 13.09 4.54 -26.45
C MET A 431 13.64 3.63 -27.55
N LYS A 432 12.95 2.52 -27.86
CA LYS A 432 13.32 1.62 -28.95
C LYS A 432 13.28 2.30 -30.32
N SER A 433 12.38 3.26 -30.53
CA SER A 433 12.35 4.03 -31.78
C SER A 433 13.48 5.07 -31.87
N GLN A 434 13.86 5.70 -30.76
CA GLN A 434 14.99 6.65 -30.73
C GLN A 434 16.33 5.95 -30.97
N GLN A 435 16.53 4.73 -30.45
CA GLN A 435 17.72 3.92 -30.71
C GLN A 435 17.84 3.45 -32.18
N LYS A 436 16.75 3.44 -32.95
CA LYS A 436 16.76 3.08 -34.37
C LYS A 436 17.12 4.24 -35.30
N ILE A 437 17.23 5.47 -34.78
CA ILE A 437 17.76 6.59 -35.56
C ILE A 437 19.29 6.50 -35.45
N PRO A 438 20.01 6.17 -36.54
CA PRO A 438 21.46 6.09 -36.46
C PRO A 438 22.04 7.45 -36.09
N SER A 439 23.06 7.46 -35.24
CA SER A 439 23.79 8.66 -34.80
C SER A 439 24.37 9.50 -35.95
N SER A 440 24.36 8.96 -37.18
CA SER A 440 24.73 9.66 -38.41
C SER A 440 23.65 10.61 -38.96
N VAL A 441 22.43 10.61 -38.41
CA VAL A 441 21.31 11.46 -38.89
C VAL A 441 21.10 12.71 -38.00
N LEU A 442 21.77 12.80 -36.85
CA LEU A 442 21.76 13.97 -35.95
C LEU A 442 22.96 14.92 -36.17
N ALA A 443 23.74 14.71 -37.23
CA ALA A 443 24.92 15.52 -37.58
C ALA A 443 24.73 16.36 -38.86
N VAL A 444 23.50 16.63 -39.28
CA VAL A 444 23.20 17.55 -40.37
C VAL A 444 22.09 18.49 -39.89
N ASP A 445 22.51 19.57 -39.22
CA ASP A 445 21.87 20.90 -39.23
C ASP A 445 22.58 21.80 -38.20
N VAL A 446 23.86 22.11 -38.49
CA VAL A 446 24.53 23.32 -38.00
C VAL A 446 25.30 23.92 -39.18
N ILE A 447 24.57 24.35 -40.21
CA ILE A 447 25.06 25.33 -41.21
C ILE A 447 23.84 26.13 -41.68
N LEU A 448 23.61 27.31 -41.07
CA LEU A 448 23.36 28.61 -41.75
C LEU A 448 22.81 29.67 -40.77
N GLN A 449 23.63 30.71 -40.60
CA GLN A 449 23.41 32.10 -40.13
C GLN A 449 22.98 32.36 -38.68
#